data_AF-A0A7W0C6T7-F1
#
_entry.id   AF-A0A7W0C6T7-F1
#
_cell.length_a   1.000
_cell.length_b   1.000
_cell.length_c   1.000
_cell.angle_alpha   90.00
_cell.angle_beta   90.00
_cell.angle_gamma   90.00
#
_symmetry.space_group_name_H-M   'P 1'
#
loop_
_entity.id
_entity.type
_entity.pdbx_description
1 polymer ?
#
loop_
_entity_poly.entity_id
_entity_poly.type
_entity_poly.pdbx_seq_one_letter_code
_entity_poly.pdbx_strand_id
1 'polypeptide(L)' 'MYLSSLNVTVYDNETDKMIGTSGYDNTGFFHAFPAADQKAKEVVNSIFKR' A
#
# COMPACT_ATOMS: atom_id res chain seq x y z
N MET A 1 -3.99 17.04 2.78
CA MET A 1 -3.47 16.08 1.76
C MET A 1 -4.23 14.78 1.95
N TYR A 2 -4.96 14.33 0.93
CA TYR A 2 -5.77 13.10 0.99
C TYR A 2 -5.07 12.01 0.17
N LEU A 3 -5.03 10.78 0.67
CA LEU A 3 -4.45 9.65 -0.05
C LEU A 3 -5.55 9.00 -0.90
N SER A 4 -5.55 9.29 -2.20
CA SER A 4 -6.53 8.73 -3.14
C SER A 4 -6.19 7.30 -3.55
N SER A 5 -4.90 6.98 -3.69
CA SER A 5 -4.41 5.64 -3.96
C SER A 5 -2.97 5.49 -3.50
N LEU A 6 -2.56 4.26 -3.20
CA LEU A 6 -1.21 3.86 -2.81
C LEU A 6 -0.92 2.50 -3.44
N ASN A 7 0.19 2.38 -4.15
CA ASN A 7 0.71 1.08 -4.60
C ASN A 7 2.12 0.92 -4.04
N VAL A 8 2.36 -0.22 -3.40
CA VAL A 8 3.67 -0.60 -2.85
C VAL A 8 4.12 -1.86 -3.57
N THR A 9 5.28 -1.80 -4.20
CA THR A 9 5.91 -2.95 -4.85
C THR A 9 7.24 -3.22 -4.18
N VAL A 10 7.51 -4.48 -3.89
CA VAL A 10 8.74 -4.92 -3.24
C VAL A 10 9.58 -5.68 -4.25
N TYR A 11 10.83 -5.29 -4.34
CA TYR A 11 11.83 -5.91 -5.19
C TYR A 11 12.89 -6.57 -4.31
N ASP A 12 13.35 -7.73 -4.75
CA ASP A 12 14.56 -8.36 -4.25
C ASP A 12 15.77 -7.59 -4.78
N ASN A 13 16.60 -7.07 -3.87
CA ASN A 13 17.71 -6.19 -4.23
C ASN A 13 18.86 -6.91 -4.97
N GLU A 14 18.96 -8.23 -4.85
CA GLU A 14 20.05 -9.01 -5.48
C GLU A 14 19.69 -9.43 -6.90
N THR A 15 18.41 -9.69 -7.15
CA THR A 15 17.91 -10.22 -8.43
C THR A 15 17.10 -9.21 -9.24
N ASP A 16 16.79 -8.05 -8.66
CA ASP A 16 15.89 -7.01 -9.20
C ASP A 16 14.50 -7.55 -9.55
N LYS A 17 14.09 -8.68 -8.93
CA LYS A 17 12.81 -9.33 -9.18
C LYS A 17 11.75 -8.82 -8.22
N MET A 18 10.54 -8.59 -8.74
CA MET A 18 9.38 -8.30 -7.90
C MET A 18 9.05 -9.53 -7.03
N ILE A 19 9.02 -9.34 -5.72
CA ILE A 19 8.67 -10.39 -4.74
C ILE A 19 7.32 -10.17 -4.08
N GLY A 20 6.70 -9.00 -4.24
CA GLY A 20 5.36 -8.74 -3.71
C GLY A 20 4.82 -7.38 -4.14
N THR A 21 3.50 -7.25 -4.10
CA THR A 21 2.79 -5.99 -4.30
C THR A 21 1.61 -5.90 -3.33
N SER A 22 1.33 -4.71 -2.83
CA SER A 22 0.14 -4.41 -2.05
C SER A 22 -0.36 -3.01 -2.38
N GLY A 23 -1.67 -2.85 -2.48
CA GLY A 23 -2.29 -1.64 -2.99
C GLY A 23 -3.51 -1.22 -2.18
N TYR A 24 -3.77 0.08 -2.19
CA TYR A 24 -4.97 0.70 -1.65
C TYR A 24 -5.49 1.70 -2.69
N ASP A 25 -6.78 1.60 -3.02
CA ASP A 25 -7.46 2.51 -3.93
C ASP A 25 -8.74 3.01 -3.27
N ASN A 26 -8.86 4.33 -3.14
CA ASN A 26 -10.01 5.01 -2.55
C ASN A 26 -10.71 5.92 -3.58
N THR A 27 -10.51 5.69 -4.87
CA THR A 27 -11.18 6.44 -5.94
C THR A 27 -12.66 6.08 -6.09
N GLY A 28 -13.10 4.98 -5.46
CA GLY A 28 -14.50 4.55 -5.40
C GLY A 28 -15.13 4.81 -4.04
N PHE A 29 -16.19 5.63 -4.05
CA PHE A 29 -17.10 5.93 -2.94
C PHE A 29 -16.62 6.89 -1.83
N PHE A 30 -17.50 7.85 -1.55
CA PHE A 30 -17.44 8.82 -0.45
C PHE A 30 -17.45 8.12 0.92
N HIS A 31 -16.35 7.51 1.32
CA HIS A 31 -16.10 7.15 2.71
C HIS A 31 -15.17 8.20 3.33
N ALA A 32 -15.35 8.46 4.63
CA ALA A 32 -14.39 9.27 5.38
C ALA A 32 -12.99 8.73 5.10
N PHE A 33 -12.12 9.57 4.53
CA PHE A 33 -10.75 9.18 4.22
C PHE A 33 -10.13 8.67 5.52
N PRO A 34 -9.80 7.37 5.63
CA PRO A 34 -8.99 6.93 6.76
C PRO A 34 -7.71 7.75 6.74
N ALA A 35 -7.16 8.05 7.92
CA ALA A 35 -5.93 8.81 8.00
C ALA A 35 -4.88 8.10 7.12
N ALA A 36 -4.31 8.84 6.16
CA ALA A 36 -3.47 8.28 5.10
C ALA A 36 -2.32 7.42 5.66
N ASP A 37 -1.82 7.79 6.84
CA ASP A 37 -0.79 7.09 7.59
C ASP A 37 -1.25 5.71 8.08
N GLN A 38 -2.52 5.56 8.48
CA GLN A 38 -3.08 4.27 8.89
C GLN A 38 -3.15 3.29 7.72
N LYS A 39 -3.64 3.73 6.55
CA LYS A 39 -3.70 2.86 5.37
C LYS A 39 -2.33 2.49 4.81
N ALA A 40 -1.40 3.44 4.81
CA ALA A 40 -0.01 3.13 4.49
C ALA A 40 0.58 2.07 5.44
N LYS A 41 0.34 2.19 6.76
CA LYS A 41 0.79 1.19 7.74
C LYS A 41 0.14 -0.18 7.52
N GLU A 42 -1.16 -0.25 7.20
CA GLU A 42 -1.85 -1.52 6.91
C GLU A 42 -1.26 -2.22 5.67
N VAL A 43 -1.08 -1.47 4.57
CA VAL A 43 -0.48 -1.98 3.33
C VAL A 43 0.94 -2.48 3.56
N VAL A 44 1.77 -1.71 4.26
CA VAL A 44 3.15 -2.11 4.61
C VAL A 44 3.15 -3.34 5.52
N ASN A 45 2.31 -3.39 6.55
CA ASN A 45 2.22 -4.55 7.44
C ASN A 45 1.76 -5.82 6.70
N SER A 46 0.89 -5.70 5.69
CA SER A 46 0.45 -6.85 4.87
C SER A 46 1.61 -7.51 4.10
N ILE A 47 2.65 -6.74 3.78
CA ILE A 47 3.83 -7.21 3.05
C ILE A 47 4.76 -8.02 3.96
N PHE A 48 4.94 -7.56 5.21
CA PHE A 48 5.94 -8.13 6.13
C PHE A 48 5.37 -9.13 7.15
N LYS A 49 4.05 -9.20 7.32
CA LYS A 49 3.39 -10.28 8.06
C LYS A 49 3.30 -11.52 7.18
N ARG A 50 4.40 -12.27 7.10
CA ARG A 50 4.41 -13.66 6.65
C ARG A 50 4.28 -14.58 7.85
#